data_AF-H6R763-F1
#
_entry.id   AF-H6R763-F1
#
_cell.length_a   1.000
_cell.length_b   1.000
_cell.length_c   1.000
_cell.angle_alpha   90.00
_cell.angle_beta   90.00
_cell.angle_gamma   90.00
#
_symmetry.space_group_name_H-M   'P 1'
#
loop_
_entity.id
_entity.type
_entity.pdbx_description
1 polymer ?
#
loop_
_entity_poly.entity_id
_entity_poly.type
_entity_poly.pdbx_seq_one_letter_code
_entity_poly.pdbx_strand_id
1 'polypeptide(L)' 'MLETAPCTDSPLFELPEVVATPHLGAPTAKAQERVGTTVAKSDRSLELGTPWPFAARRRCGDCHVK' A
#
# COMPACT_ATOMS: atom_id res chain seq x y z
N MET A 1 -11.14 5.27 -7.52
CA MET A 1 -9.79 4.70 -7.72
C MET A 1 -9.62 4.47 -9.20
N LEU A 2 -8.52 4.94 -9.79
CA LEU A 2 -8.21 4.70 -11.21
C LEU A 2 -7.50 3.34 -11.33
N GLU A 3 -7.75 2.62 -12.43
CA GLU A 3 -7.34 1.20 -12.56
C GLU A 3 -5.83 0.99 -12.69
N THR A 4 -5.10 1.91 -13.34
CA THR A 4 -3.65 1.77 -13.55
C THR A 4 -2.93 3.10 -13.35
N ALA A 5 -2.00 3.18 -12.39
CA ALA A 5 -1.19 4.38 -12.18
C ALA A 5 0.16 4.29 -12.93
N PRO A 6 0.72 5.39 -13.45
CA PRO A 6 0.19 6.76 -13.42
C PRO A 6 -0.93 6.98 -14.46
N CYS A 7 -2.08 7.51 -14.02
CA CYS A 7 -3.15 7.90 -14.94
C CYS A 7 -2.97 9.38 -15.31
N THR A 8 -2.33 9.64 -16.45
CA THR A 8 -2.20 10.99 -17.02
C THR A 8 -3.20 11.27 -18.14
N ASP A 9 -3.71 10.22 -18.78
CA ASP A 9 -4.47 10.34 -20.04
C ASP A 9 -5.91 9.82 -19.91
N SER A 10 -6.46 9.86 -18.69
CA SER A 10 -7.81 9.33 -18.46
C SER A 10 -8.87 10.27 -19.08
N PRO A 11 -9.82 9.75 -19.88
CA PRO A 11 -10.94 10.54 -20.42
C PRO A 11 -11.84 11.13 -19.33
N LEU A 12 -11.70 10.65 -18.08
CA LEU A 12 -12.37 11.21 -16.91
C LEU A 12 -11.90 12.64 -16.56
N PHE A 13 -10.73 13.08 -17.06
CA PHE A 13 -10.26 14.46 -16.85
C PHE A 13 -10.99 15.50 -17.71
N GLU A 14 -11.72 15.08 -18.76
CA GLU A 14 -12.51 16.01 -19.61
C GLU A 14 -13.93 16.27 -19.08
N LEU A 15 -14.36 15.55 -18.05
CA LEU A 15 -15.70 15.67 -17.47
C LEU A 15 -15.71 16.71 -16.33
N PRO A 16 -16.44 17.83 -16.45
CA PRO A 16 -16.46 18.88 -15.43
C PRO A 16 -17.11 18.45 -14.10
N GLU A 17 -17.85 17.35 -14.10
CA GLU A 17 -18.49 16.77 -12.91
C GLU A 17 -17.55 15.89 -12.09
N VAL A 18 -16.35 15.57 -12.61
CA VAL A 18 -15.43 14.62 -12.00
C VAL A 18 -14.24 15.35 -11.38
N VAL A 19 -14.07 15.17 -10.06
CA VAL A 19 -12.86 15.58 -9.35
C VAL A 19 -11.95 14.37 -9.17
N ALA A 20 -10.85 14.34 -9.92
CA ALA A 20 -9.82 13.32 -9.76
C ALA A 20 -8.75 13.75 -8.76
N THR A 21 -8.36 12.83 -7.88
CA THR A 21 -7.19 12.99 -7.00
C THR A 21 -6.18 11.90 -7.34
N PRO A 22 -4.87 12.21 -7.37
CA PRO A 22 -3.86 11.17 -7.52
C PRO A 22 -3.90 10.20 -6.34
N HIS A 23 -3.26 9.04 -6.44
CA HIS A 23 -3.29 8.04 -5.38
C HIS A 23 -2.50 8.53 -4.14
N LEU A 24 -3.20 9.23 -3.23
CA LEU A 24 -2.65 9.89 -2.04
C LEU A 24 -2.81 9.05 -0.76
N GLY A 25 -2.73 7.71 -0.86
CA GLY A 25 -2.94 6.83 0.29
C GLY A 25 -2.00 7.07 1.48
N ALA A 26 -0.76 7.51 1.26
CA ALA A 26 0.20 7.82 2.33
C ALA A 26 1.31 8.83 1.93
N PRO A 27 1.06 9.95 1.25
CA PRO A 27 2.12 10.82 0.73
C PRO A 27 2.82 11.67 1.80
N THR A 28 2.28 11.73 3.03
CA THR A 28 2.85 12.59 4.08
C THR A 28 4.05 11.93 4.74
N ALA A 29 5.09 12.72 5.04
CA ALA A 29 6.30 12.24 5.73
C ALA A 29 5.97 11.51 7.05
N LYS A 30 5.02 12.06 7.82
CA LYS A 30 4.54 11.45 9.08
C LYS A 30 3.85 10.10 8.87
N ALA A 31 3.10 9.92 7.78
CA ALA A 31 2.50 8.64 7.46
C ALA A 31 3.57 7.62 7.04
N GLN A 32 4.52 8.03 6.20
CA GLN A 32 5.63 7.19 5.78
C GLN A 32 6.53 6.75 6.95
N GLU A 33 6.84 7.65 7.88
CA GLU A 33 7.60 7.33 9.11
C GLU A 33 6.89 6.29 9.98
N ARG A 34 5.57 6.42 10.14
CA ARG A 34 4.75 5.45 10.88
C ARG A 34 4.74 4.09 10.20
N VAL A 35 4.63 4.06 8.87
CA VAL A 35 4.71 2.82 8.09
C VAL A 35 6.08 2.18 8.28
N GLY A 36 7.17 2.94 8.13
CA GLY A 36 8.54 2.44 8.32
C GLY A 36 8.77 1.87 9.73
N THR A 37 8.32 2.58 10.77
CA THR A 37 8.40 2.08 12.15
C THR A 37 7.58 0.81 12.36
N THR A 38 6.41 0.70 11.71
CA THR A 38 5.54 -0.47 11.79
C THR A 38 6.18 -1.68 11.10
N VAL A 39 6.84 -1.47 9.95
CA VAL A 39 7.60 -2.51 9.24
C VAL A 39 8.76 -3.01 10.08
N ALA A 40 9.59 -2.12 10.64
CA ALA A 40 10.72 -2.51 11.48
C ALA A 40 10.29 -3.31 12.73
N LYS A 41 9.13 -2.97 13.31
CA LYS A 41 8.55 -3.74 14.43
C LYS A 41 8.07 -5.13 13.98
N SER A 42 7.51 -5.23 12.77
CA SER A 42 7.12 -6.52 12.17
C SER A 42 8.35 -7.41 11.96
N ASP A 43 9.44 -6.88 11.42
CA ASP A 43 10.69 -7.64 11.19
C ASP A 43 11.25 -8.18 12.51
N ARG A 44 11.35 -7.31 13.54
CA ARG A 44 11.76 -7.74 14.88
C ARG A 44 10.85 -8.80 15.48
N SER A 45 9.54 -8.73 15.24
CA SER A 45 8.59 -9.74 15.73
C SER A 45 8.85 -11.11 15.08
N LEU A 46 9.27 -11.14 13.81
CA LEU A 46 9.64 -12.38 13.13
C LEU A 46 10.91 -12.99 13.72
N GLU A 47 11.92 -12.18 14.00
CA GLU A 47 13.18 -12.63 14.63
C GLU A 47 12.95 -13.26 16.01
N LEU A 48 12.01 -12.71 16.79
CA LEU A 48 11.70 -13.20 18.14
C LEU A 48 10.66 -14.32 18.15
N GLY A 49 10.11 -14.71 17.00
CA GLY A 49 9.04 -15.71 16.91
C GLY A 49 7.74 -15.27 17.58
N THR A 50 7.55 -13.96 17.83
CA THR A 50 6.36 -13.41 18.46
C THR A 50 5.27 -13.13 17.42
N PRO A 51 3.98 -13.36 17.71
CA PRO A 51 2.91 -13.08 16.77
C PRO A 51 2.72 -11.57 16.57
N TRP A 52 2.72 -11.13 15.31
CA TRP A 52 2.36 -9.75 14.96
C TRP A 52 0.83 -9.66 14.76
N PRO A 53 0.11 -8.83 15.54
CA PRO A 53 -1.36 -8.88 15.65
C PRO A 53 -2.10 -8.53 14.36
N PHE A 54 -1.44 -7.86 13.42
CA PHE A 54 -2.00 -7.46 12.12
C PHE A 54 -1.29 -8.14 10.95
N ALA A 55 -0.52 -9.20 11.21
CA ALA A 55 0.08 -9.97 10.14
C ALA A 55 -1.02 -10.69 9.36
N ALA A 56 -1.33 -10.18 8.17
CA ALA A 56 -2.13 -10.89 7.18
C ALA A 56 -1.28 -11.97 6.50
N ARG A 57 -0.81 -12.97 7.27
CA ARG A 57 -0.12 -14.14 6.71
C ARG A 57 -1.16 -15.04 6.04
N ARG A 58 -1.44 -14.83 4.76
CA ARG A 58 -1.98 -15.92 3.94
C ARG A 58 -0.85 -16.89 3.66
N ARG A 59 -1.07 -18.21 3.85
CA ARG A 59 -0.21 -19.20 3.19
C ARG A 59 -0.28 -18.86 1.71
N CYS A 60 0.85 -18.51 1.11
CA CYS A 60 0.98 -18.47 -0.33
C CYS A 60 0.73 -19.90 -0.82
N GLY A 61 -0.49 -20.18 -1.26
CA GLY A 61 -0.76 -21.31 -2.15
C GLY A 61 -0.35 -20.85 -3.54
N ASP A 62 0.72 -21.42 -4.07
CA ASP A 62 1.15 -21.34 -5.47
C ASP A 62 1.41 -19.94 -6.05
N CYS A 63 2.08 -19.06 -5.31
CA CYS A 63 2.75 -17.91 -5.92
C CYS A 63 3.99 -18.42 -6.64
N HIS A 64 3.85 -18.73 -7.93
CA HIS A 64 4.97 -18.96 -8.83
C HIS A 64 5.78 -17.67 -8.92
N VAL A 65 6.83 -17.56 -8.12
CA VAL A 65 7.95 -16.67 -8.42
C VAL A 65 8.56 -17.24 -9.70
N LYS A 66 8.38 -16.54 -10.82
CA LYS A 66 9.20 -16.77 -12.01
C LYS A 66 10.64 -16.41 -11.70
#